data_AF-A0A441X7N7-F1
#
_entry.id   AF-A0A441X7N7-F1
#
_cell.length_a   1.000
_cell.length_b   1.000
_cell.length_c   1.000
_cell.angle_alpha   90.00
_cell.angle_beta   90.00
_cell.angle_gamma   90.00
#
_symmetry.space_group_name_H-M   'P 1'
#
loop_
_entity.id
_entity.type
_entity.pdbx_description
1 polymer ?
#
loop_
_entity_poly.entity_id
_entity_poly.type
_entity_poly.pdbx_seq_one_letter_code
_entity_poly.pdbx_strand_id
1 'polypeptide(L)'
;MTSVNLDAANRLPPRSDELFRIYARFEFALKMAGHCALQGKAVEVKWDAFANKKTIGKKFFRHVRDTDICPTLMKAPPKPETIKNGQWGFADQATNPVCAQDLFGLVRRVRNNLFHGGKYFDDDPTRNKAIVAEAISILLLSLEWDNEVNFYFEGRA
;
A
#
# COMPACT_ATOMS: atom_id res chain seq x y z
N MET A 1 25.47 14.01 19.18
CA MET A 1 24.27 14.50 18.47
C MET A 1 24.58 14.46 16.99
N THR A 2 23.78 13.75 16.19
CA THR A 2 23.95 13.71 14.73
C THR A 2 23.69 15.09 14.15
N SER A 3 24.60 15.61 13.34
CA SER A 3 24.51 16.92 12.66
C SER A 3 23.50 16.93 11.49
N VAL A 4 22.69 15.89 11.36
CA VAL A 4 21.78 15.68 10.24
C VAL A 4 20.42 16.22 10.62
N ASN A 5 19.90 17.17 9.84
CA ASN A 5 18.52 17.64 9.98
C ASN A 5 17.55 16.53 9.50
N LEU A 6 16.65 16.10 10.38
CA LEU A 6 15.65 15.05 10.11
C LEU A 6 14.24 15.59 9.79
N ASP A 7 14.04 16.90 9.71
CA ASP A 7 12.73 17.54 9.50
C ASP A 7 12.01 16.98 8.28
N ALA A 8 12.74 16.80 7.16
CA ALA A 8 12.17 16.24 5.94
C ALA A 8 11.77 14.77 6.10
N ALA A 9 12.59 13.97 6.78
CA ALA A 9 12.30 12.55 7.04
C ALA A 9 11.11 12.37 8.00
N ASN A 10 10.94 13.30 8.94
CA ASN A 10 9.89 13.25 9.95
C ASN A 10 8.59 13.95 9.51
N ARG A 11 8.58 14.66 8.38
CA ARG A 11 7.39 15.33 7.83
C ARG A 11 6.50 14.32 7.10
N LEU A 12 5.97 13.37 7.86
CA LEU A 12 5.07 12.35 7.37
C LEU A 12 3.61 12.70 7.71
N PRO A 13 2.64 12.31 6.85
CA PRO A 13 1.23 12.35 7.20
C PRO A 13 0.92 11.58 8.50
N PRO A 14 -0.16 11.94 9.22
CA PRO A 14 -0.57 11.18 10.39
C PRO A 14 -0.74 9.68 10.08
N ARG A 15 -0.34 8.83 11.04
CA ARG A 15 -0.40 7.36 10.97
C ARG A 15 0.56 6.70 9.97
N SER A 16 1.54 7.41 9.40
CA SER A 16 2.54 6.78 8.52
C SER A 16 3.33 5.65 9.19
N ASP A 17 3.75 5.82 10.45
CA ASP A 17 4.44 4.75 11.20
C ASP A 17 3.55 3.54 11.50
N GLU A 18 2.25 3.78 11.70
CA GLU A 18 1.26 2.72 11.85
C GLU A 18 1.09 1.93 10.55
N LEU A 19 0.91 2.64 9.43
CA LEU A 19 0.86 2.01 8.11
C LEU A 19 2.13 1.18 7.85
N PHE A 20 3.31 1.70 8.17
CA PHE A 20 4.56 0.95 7.98
C PHE A 20 4.58 -0.36 8.77
N ARG A 21 4.22 -0.32 10.06
CA ARG A 21 4.18 -1.52 10.92
C ARG A 21 3.15 -2.54 10.41
N ILE A 22 1.95 -2.10 10.04
CA ILE A 22 0.90 -2.96 9.50
C ILE A 22 1.35 -3.55 8.16
N TYR A 23 1.86 -2.73 7.24
CA TYR A 23 2.33 -3.16 5.93
C TYR A 23 3.46 -4.20 6.06
N ALA A 24 4.46 -3.95 6.91
CA ALA A 24 5.57 -4.88 7.12
C ALA A 24 5.09 -6.21 7.72
N ARG A 25 4.16 -6.16 8.68
CA ARG A 25 3.56 -7.36 9.27
C ARG A 25 2.70 -8.13 8.27
N PHE A 26 1.99 -7.41 7.40
CA PHE A 26 1.21 -7.99 6.30
C PHE A 26 2.10 -8.72 5.30
N GLU A 27 3.23 -8.13 4.88
CA GLU A 27 4.19 -8.81 4.00
C GLU A 27 4.77 -10.07 4.62
N PHE A 28 5.05 -10.06 5.93
CA PHE A 28 5.41 -11.28 6.64
C PHE A 28 4.30 -12.34 6.56
N ALA A 29 3.05 -11.96 6.86
CA ALA A 29 1.91 -12.86 6.84
C ALA A 29 1.67 -13.46 5.45
N LEU A 30 1.82 -12.66 4.39
CA LEU A 30 1.77 -13.13 3.01
C LEU A 30 2.84 -14.20 2.73
N LYS A 31 4.08 -14.00 3.19
CA LYS A 31 5.15 -14.99 3.02
C LYS A 31 4.81 -16.30 3.72
N MET A 32 4.32 -16.23 4.96
CA MET A 32 3.93 -17.42 5.72
C MET A 32 2.75 -18.17 5.09
N ALA A 33 1.81 -17.44 4.49
CA ALA A 33 0.72 -18.00 3.69
C ALA A 33 1.14 -18.47 2.29
N GLY A 34 2.44 -18.51 1.98
CA GLY A 34 2.95 -18.99 0.69
C GLY A 34 2.81 -18.00 -0.47
N HIS A 35 2.40 -16.76 -0.22
CA HIS A 35 2.34 -15.68 -1.22
C HIS A 35 3.71 -15.02 -1.43
N CYS A 36 4.73 -15.82 -1.71
CA CYS A 36 6.07 -15.35 -2.05
C CYS A 36 6.76 -16.30 -3.03
N ALA A 37 7.76 -15.80 -3.75
CA ALA A 37 8.64 -16.64 -4.56
C ALA A 37 10.07 -16.11 -4.54
N LEU A 38 11.02 -16.96 -4.92
CA LEU A 38 12.39 -16.52 -5.19
C LEU A 38 12.43 -15.77 -6.52
N GLN A 39 12.99 -14.57 -6.49
CA GLN A 39 13.36 -13.78 -7.66
C GLN A 39 14.88 -13.59 -7.64
N GLY A 40 15.59 -14.45 -8.36
CA GLY A 40 17.04 -14.57 -8.23
C GLY A 40 17.42 -15.03 -6.83
N LYS A 41 18.12 -14.18 -6.07
CA LYS A 41 18.54 -14.45 -4.68
C LYS A 41 17.65 -13.82 -3.61
N ALA A 42 16.62 -13.06 -4.01
CA ALA A 42 15.74 -12.36 -3.08
C ALA A 42 14.37 -13.07 -2.98
N VAL A 43 13.77 -13.04 -1.78
CA VAL A 43 12.38 -13.45 -1.58
C VAL A 43 11.49 -12.27 -1.90
N GLU A 44 10.64 -12.43 -2.92
CA GLU A 44 9.66 -11.43 -3.34
C GLU A 44 8.27 -11.81 -2.85
N VAL A 45 7.54 -10.85 -2.27
CA VAL A 45 6.12 -11.02 -1.91
C VAL A 45 5.26 -10.92 -3.16
N LYS A 46 4.43 -11.94 -3.40
CA LYS A 46 3.53 -12.01 -4.55
C LYS A 46 2.17 -11.38 -4.23
N TRP A 47 2.19 -10.07 -4.05
CA TRP A 47 0.98 -9.26 -3.82
C TRP A 47 -0.13 -9.52 -4.83
N ASP A 48 0.21 -9.61 -6.11
CA ASP A 48 -0.77 -9.81 -7.18
C ASP A 48 -1.40 -11.21 -7.11
N ALA A 49 -0.67 -12.22 -6.62
CA ALA A 49 -1.23 -13.55 -6.37
C ALA A 49 -2.25 -13.53 -5.23
N PHE A 50 -1.96 -12.79 -4.14
CA PHE A 50 -2.92 -12.57 -3.06
C PHE A 50 -4.15 -11.79 -3.51
N ALA A 51 -3.95 -10.67 -4.23
CA ALA A 51 -5.03 -9.83 -4.72
C ALA A 51 -5.99 -10.56 -5.66
N ASN A 52 -5.50 -11.56 -6.41
CA ASN A 52 -6.28 -12.38 -7.31
C ASN A 52 -6.81 -13.69 -6.68
N LYS A 53 -6.57 -13.93 -5.38
CA LYS A 53 -7.14 -15.07 -4.65
C LYS A 53 -8.67 -14.99 -4.67
N LYS A 54 -9.34 -16.15 -4.67
CA LYS A 54 -10.81 -16.25 -4.73
C LYS A 54 -11.52 -15.54 -3.57
N THR A 55 -10.89 -15.53 -2.39
CA THR A 55 -11.36 -14.85 -1.16
C THR A 55 -11.32 -13.33 -1.30
N ILE A 56 -10.30 -12.80 -1.98
CA ILE A 56 -10.09 -11.38 -2.21
C ILE A 56 -10.71 -10.99 -3.56
N GLY A 57 -9.92 -10.92 -4.64
CA GLY A 57 -10.36 -10.79 -6.03
C GLY A 57 -11.53 -9.83 -6.26
N LYS A 58 -12.43 -10.25 -7.16
CA LYS A 58 -13.55 -9.42 -7.63
C LYS A 58 -14.57 -9.08 -6.53
N LYS A 59 -14.81 -9.98 -5.57
CA LYS A 59 -15.82 -9.78 -4.52
C LYS A 59 -15.35 -8.73 -3.50
N PHE A 60 -14.10 -8.82 -3.07
CA PHE A 60 -13.50 -7.83 -2.18
C PHE A 60 -13.48 -6.44 -2.81
N PHE A 61 -13.00 -6.32 -4.05
CA PHE A 61 -12.96 -5.03 -4.74
C PHE A 61 -14.35 -4.40 -4.89
N ARG A 62 -15.36 -5.21 -5.25
CA ARG A 62 -16.75 -4.75 -5.30
C ARG A 62 -17.22 -4.25 -3.94
N HIS A 63 -16.96 -5.00 -2.87
CA HIS A 63 -17.34 -4.60 -1.53
C HIS A 63 -16.72 -3.25 -1.16
N VAL A 64 -15.39 -3.11 -1.29
CA VAL A 64 -14.67 -1.85 -1.03
C VAL A 64 -15.27 -0.66 -1.77
N ARG A 65 -15.61 -0.85 -3.05
CA ARG A 65 -16.23 0.19 -3.87
C ARG A 65 -17.64 0.53 -3.42
N ASP A 66 -18.45 -0.48 -3.15
CA ASP A 66 -19.88 -0.30 -2.85
C ASP A 66 -20.09 0.23 -1.41
N THR A 67 -19.14 0.00 -0.50
CA THR A 67 -19.15 0.55 0.86
C THR A 67 -18.36 1.85 1.04
N ASP A 68 -17.74 2.35 -0.03
CA ASP A 68 -16.93 3.58 -0.04
C ASP A 68 -15.88 3.63 1.09
N ILE A 69 -15.16 2.51 1.30
CA ILE A 69 -14.14 2.40 2.36
C ILE A 69 -12.88 3.22 2.06
N CYS A 70 -12.55 3.40 0.77
CA CYS A 70 -11.36 4.14 0.33
C CYS A 70 -11.66 5.15 -0.79
N PRO A 71 -12.55 6.13 -0.55
CA PRO A 71 -13.01 7.06 -1.58
C PRO A 71 -11.87 7.83 -2.24
N THR A 72 -10.84 8.20 -1.48
CA THR A 72 -9.71 8.99 -1.97
C THR A 72 -8.81 8.15 -2.87
N LEU A 73 -8.50 6.90 -2.50
CA LEU A 73 -7.75 5.97 -3.35
C LEU A 73 -8.50 5.64 -4.65
N MET A 74 -9.82 5.59 -4.62
CA MET A 74 -10.64 5.29 -5.80
C MET A 74 -10.74 6.47 -6.78
N LYS A 75 -10.79 7.71 -6.27
CA LYS A 75 -11.06 8.92 -7.07
C LYS A 75 -9.80 9.76 -7.36
N ALA A 76 -8.85 9.77 -6.44
CA ALA A 76 -7.62 10.54 -6.50
C ALA A 76 -6.42 9.70 -6.04
N PRO A 77 -6.06 8.61 -6.75
CA PRO A 77 -4.97 7.71 -6.36
C PRO A 77 -3.58 8.37 -6.39
N PRO A 78 -2.59 7.83 -5.64
CA PRO A 78 -1.21 8.26 -5.74
C PRO A 78 -0.63 8.00 -7.14
N LYS A 79 0.14 8.98 -7.66
CA LYS A 79 0.86 8.89 -8.93
C LYS A 79 2.02 7.90 -8.82
N PRO A 80 2.23 7.02 -9.82
CA PRO A 80 3.41 6.16 -9.84
C PRO A 80 4.67 6.97 -10.11
N GLU A 81 5.80 6.46 -9.62
CA GLU A 81 7.12 6.93 -10.02
C GLU A 81 7.37 6.62 -11.50
N THR A 82 8.13 7.47 -12.18
CA THR A 82 8.50 7.32 -13.57
C THR A 82 9.90 7.88 -13.82
N ILE A 83 10.54 7.43 -14.89
CA ILE A 83 11.75 8.05 -15.42
C ILE A 83 11.40 8.57 -16.82
N LYS A 84 11.47 9.89 -16.98
CA LYS A 84 11.30 10.56 -18.28
C LYS A 84 12.61 11.27 -18.62
N ASN A 85 13.16 10.99 -19.80
CA ASN A 85 14.43 11.59 -20.26
C ASN A 85 15.59 11.44 -19.25
N GLY A 86 15.68 10.29 -18.58
CA GLY A 86 16.72 10.02 -17.59
C GLY A 86 16.52 10.71 -16.23
N GLN A 87 15.44 11.48 -16.05
CA GLN A 87 15.10 12.11 -14.79
C GLN A 87 13.98 11.36 -14.08
N TRP A 88 14.18 11.10 -12.79
CA TRP A 88 13.16 10.53 -11.92
C TRP A 88 12.11 11.57 -11.55
N GLY A 89 10.87 11.13 -11.45
CA GLY A 89 9.75 11.93 -10.97
C GLY A 89 8.48 11.10 -10.85
N PHE A 90 7.34 11.76 -10.94
CA PHE A 90 6.02 11.12 -10.90
C PHE A 90 5.32 11.25 -12.25
N ALA A 91 4.48 10.27 -12.59
CA ALA A 91 3.64 10.36 -13.77
C ALA A 91 2.68 11.57 -13.66
N ASP A 92 2.30 12.13 -14.81
CA ASP A 92 1.46 13.34 -14.84
C ASP A 92 0.05 13.05 -14.29
N GLN A 93 -0.42 11.82 -14.51
CA GLN A 93 -1.72 11.32 -14.08
C GLN A 93 -1.58 10.01 -13.30
N ALA A 94 -2.54 9.78 -12.41
CA ALA A 94 -2.71 8.50 -11.72
C ALA A 94 -3.90 7.75 -12.34
N THR A 95 -3.82 6.42 -12.35
CA THR A 95 -4.88 5.55 -12.87
C THR A 95 -5.77 5.08 -11.72
N ASN A 96 -7.08 5.23 -11.88
CA ASN A 96 -8.06 4.71 -10.93
C ASN A 96 -8.05 3.17 -10.94
N PRO A 97 -8.20 2.52 -9.78
CA PRO A 97 -8.18 1.07 -9.71
C PRO A 97 -9.49 0.50 -10.30
N VAL A 98 -9.39 -0.57 -11.08
CA VAL A 98 -10.56 -1.27 -11.65
C VAL A 98 -10.70 -2.70 -11.12
N CYS A 99 -9.72 -3.17 -10.35
CA CYS A 99 -9.72 -4.47 -9.70
C CYS A 99 -8.96 -4.45 -8.37
N ALA A 100 -9.03 -5.57 -7.62
CA ALA A 100 -8.30 -5.73 -6.36
C ALA A 100 -6.79 -5.59 -6.55
N GLN A 101 -6.23 -6.12 -7.64
CA GLN A 101 -4.79 -6.02 -7.92
C GLN A 101 -4.35 -4.55 -8.04
N ASP A 102 -5.10 -3.72 -8.78
CA ASP A 102 -4.80 -2.29 -8.86
C ASP A 102 -4.87 -1.64 -7.48
N LEU A 103 -5.90 -1.96 -6.69
CA LEU A 103 -6.11 -1.43 -5.35
C LEU A 103 -4.94 -1.76 -4.40
N PHE A 104 -4.45 -3.00 -4.38
CA PHE A 104 -3.25 -3.37 -3.61
C PHE A 104 -1.99 -2.73 -4.19
N GLY A 105 -1.93 -2.55 -5.52
CA GLY A 105 -0.89 -1.74 -6.17
C GLY A 105 -0.86 -0.30 -5.65
N LEU A 106 -2.02 0.31 -5.43
CA LEU A 106 -2.12 1.64 -4.82
C LEU A 106 -1.67 1.65 -3.35
N VAL A 107 -2.02 0.64 -2.55
CA VAL A 107 -1.56 0.52 -1.16
C VAL A 107 -0.02 0.48 -1.10
N ARG A 108 0.60 -0.35 -1.94
CA ARG A 108 2.06 -0.42 -2.08
C ARG A 108 2.65 0.93 -2.48
N ARG A 109 1.98 1.63 -3.41
CA ARG A 109 2.40 2.97 -3.86
C ARG A 109 2.25 4.04 -2.79
N VAL A 110 1.20 4.01 -1.96
CA VAL A 110 1.08 4.90 -0.80
C VAL A 110 2.29 4.71 0.09
N ARG A 111 2.63 3.47 0.46
CA ARG A 111 3.83 3.18 1.26
C ARG A 111 5.09 3.71 0.59
N ASN A 112 5.28 3.46 -0.71
CA ASN A 112 6.48 3.93 -1.41
C ASN A 112 6.57 5.45 -1.41
N ASN A 113 5.49 6.15 -1.78
CA ASN A 113 5.47 7.61 -1.89
C ASN A 113 5.67 8.30 -0.52
N LEU A 114 5.26 7.67 0.59
CA LEU A 114 5.48 8.20 1.94
C LEU A 114 6.95 8.18 2.35
N PHE A 115 7.66 7.08 2.11
CA PHE A 115 9.01 6.87 2.64
C PHE A 115 10.13 7.15 1.64
N HIS A 116 9.83 7.26 0.34
CA HIS A 116 10.81 7.47 -0.73
C HIS A 116 10.69 8.83 -1.42
N GLY A 117 10.13 9.83 -0.71
CA GLY A 117 10.19 11.23 -1.14
C GLY A 117 9.06 11.68 -2.07
N GLY A 118 8.05 10.85 -2.33
CA GLY A 118 6.91 11.26 -3.15
C GLY A 118 6.05 12.37 -2.55
N LYS A 119 6.09 12.55 -1.22
CA LYS A 119 5.46 13.68 -0.53
C LYS A 119 6.19 15.01 -0.69
N TYR A 120 7.40 15.01 -1.25
CA TYR A 120 8.08 16.25 -1.62
C TYR A 120 7.35 16.99 -2.76
N PHE A 121 6.56 16.27 -3.56
CA PHE A 121 5.88 16.79 -4.76
C PHE A 121 4.36 16.89 -4.63
N ASP A 122 3.80 16.60 -3.45
CA ASP A 122 2.36 16.51 -3.19
C ASP A 122 2.04 17.19 -1.86
N ASP A 123 1.61 18.44 -1.92
CA ASP A 123 1.47 19.35 -0.79
C ASP A 123 0.07 19.34 -0.14
N ASP A 124 -0.87 18.51 -0.62
CA ASP A 124 -2.21 18.39 -0.04
C ASP A 124 -2.20 17.52 1.24
N PRO A 125 -2.18 18.11 2.45
CA PRO A 125 -2.02 17.36 3.69
C PRO A 125 -3.29 16.57 4.03
N THR A 126 -4.45 17.08 3.61
CA THR A 126 -5.77 16.47 3.87
C THR A 126 -5.91 15.19 3.06
N ARG A 127 -5.62 15.26 1.77
CA ARG A 127 -5.61 14.07 0.90
C ARG A 127 -4.55 13.07 1.36
N ASN A 128 -3.37 13.54 1.72
CA ASN A 128 -2.29 12.68 2.19
C ASN A 128 -2.66 11.91 3.46
N LYS A 129 -3.31 12.57 4.42
CA LYS A 129 -3.86 11.91 5.61
C LYS A 129 -4.91 10.86 5.23
N ALA A 130 -5.82 11.18 4.30
CA ALA A 130 -6.89 10.27 3.88
C ALA A 130 -6.33 9.00 3.23
N ILE A 131 -5.42 9.11 2.25
CA ILE A 131 -4.88 7.92 1.56
C ILE A 131 -4.06 7.01 2.49
N VAL A 132 -3.42 7.53 3.53
CA VAL A 132 -2.74 6.71 4.55
C VAL A 132 -3.77 5.92 5.36
N ALA A 133 -4.81 6.58 5.85
CA ALA A 133 -5.88 5.93 6.61
C ALA A 133 -6.60 4.87 5.76
N GLU A 134 -6.93 5.19 4.51
CA GLU A 134 -7.57 4.28 3.59
C GLU A 134 -6.69 3.08 3.23
N ALA A 135 -5.38 3.28 3.04
CA ALA A 135 -4.45 2.16 2.82
C ALA A 135 -4.41 1.19 4.01
N ILE A 136 -4.45 1.71 5.25
CA ILE A 136 -4.58 0.88 6.46
C ILE A 136 -5.91 0.11 6.42
N SER A 137 -7.04 0.78 6.15
CA SER A 137 -8.35 0.14 6.09
C SER A 137 -8.41 -1.00 5.08
N ILE A 138 -7.81 -0.84 3.89
CA ILE A 138 -7.76 -1.90 2.87
C ILE A 138 -6.96 -3.12 3.36
N LEU A 139 -5.81 -2.91 4.00
CA LEU A 139 -5.01 -4.00 4.55
C LEU A 139 -5.78 -4.76 5.63
N LEU A 140 -6.33 -4.05 6.61
CA LEU A 140 -7.07 -4.67 7.72
C LEU A 140 -8.33 -5.40 7.25
N LEU A 141 -9.13 -4.79 6.38
CA LEU A 141 -10.30 -5.43 5.79
C LEU A 141 -9.93 -6.71 5.02
N SER A 142 -8.79 -6.70 4.32
CA SER A 142 -8.35 -7.90 3.60
C SER A 142 -7.94 -9.05 4.54
N LEU A 143 -7.47 -8.75 5.74
CA LEU A 143 -7.24 -9.76 6.79
C LEU A 143 -8.56 -10.34 7.30
N GLU A 144 -9.60 -9.52 7.48
CA GLU A 144 -10.93 -10.00 7.86
C GLU A 144 -11.53 -10.97 6.81
N TRP A 145 -11.18 -10.78 5.53
CA TRP A 145 -11.66 -11.62 4.42
C TRP A 145 -10.82 -12.87 4.16
N ASP A 146 -9.56 -12.89 4.61
CA ASP A 146 -8.63 -14.01 4.39
C ASP A 146 -8.07 -14.56 5.71
N ASN A 147 -8.78 -15.55 6.25
CA ASN A 147 -8.47 -16.18 7.54
C ASN A 147 -7.03 -16.72 7.64
N GLU A 148 -6.46 -17.20 6.53
CA GLU A 148 -5.11 -17.77 6.50
C GLU A 148 -4.05 -16.68 6.67
N VAL A 149 -4.15 -15.59 5.89
CA VAL A 149 -3.21 -14.47 6.05
C VAL A 149 -3.41 -13.81 7.42
N ASN A 150 -4.65 -13.67 7.89
CA ASN A 150 -4.96 -13.14 9.22
C ASN A 150 -4.31 -13.96 10.35
N PHE A 151 -4.38 -15.29 10.27
CA PHE A 151 -3.77 -16.19 11.23
C PHE A 151 -2.27 -15.88 11.44
N TYR A 152 -1.52 -15.72 10.35
CA TYR A 152 -0.11 -15.36 10.43
C TYR A 152 0.12 -13.90 10.84
N PHE A 153 -0.76 -12.98 10.42
CA PHE A 153 -0.67 -11.57 10.81
C PHE A 153 -0.78 -11.38 12.32
N GLU A 154 -1.74 -12.04 12.97
CA GLU A 154 -1.94 -11.96 14.42
C GLU A 154 -0.89 -12.75 15.22
N GLY A 155 -0.04 -13.53 14.55
CA GLY A 155 1.01 -14.32 15.20
C GLY A 155 0.48 -15.56 15.90
N ARG A 156 -0.56 -16.19 15.34
CA ARG A 156 -1.16 -17.42 15.86
C ARG A 156 -0.44 -18.71 15.44
N ALA A 157 0.67 -18.60 14.72
CA ALA A 157 1.47 -19.71 14.21
C ALA A 157 2.44 -20.28 15.26
#